data_AF-A0A3M1F8L5-F1
#
_entry.id   AF-A0A3M1F8L5-F1
#
_cell.length_a   1.000
_cell.length_b   1.000
_cell.length_c   1.000
_cell.angle_alpha   90.00
_cell.angle_beta   90.00
_cell.angle_gamma   90.00
#
_symmetry.space_group_name_H-M   'P 1'
#
loop_
_entity.id
_entity.type
_entity.pdbx_description
1 polymer ?
#
loop_
_entity_poly.entity_id
_entity_poly.type
_entity_poly.pdbx_seq_one_letter_code
_entity_poly.pdbx_strand_id
1 'polypeptide(L)'
;MNVALNKCSLCGLCNKDSVLFQAVGRESVAPRFAAFLLLQGKEDAALFRYVLDGSAKKACPAGVDLDAFVIRGRNKLVERGVETKANRRMISAARLYGTPYVEEE
;
A
#
# COMPACT_ATOMS: atom_id res chain seq x y z
N MET A 1 6.74 18.87 -1.88
CA MET A 1 6.99 18.58 -0.44
C MET A 1 5.98 17.53 0.00
N ASN A 2 6.44 16.39 0.55
CA ASN A 2 5.51 15.39 1.09
C ASN A 2 4.97 15.87 2.44
N VAL A 3 3.65 16.04 2.54
CA VAL A 3 3.01 16.40 3.81
C VAL A 3 3.15 15.23 4.79
N ALA A 4 3.47 15.56 6.05
CA ALA A 4 3.63 14.56 7.10
C ALA A 4 2.34 13.77 7.35
N LEU A 5 2.46 12.45 7.59
CA LEU A 5 1.32 11.56 7.81
C LEU A 5 0.46 11.97 9.02
N ASN A 6 1.05 12.62 10.03
CA ASN A 6 0.34 13.10 11.22
C ASN A 6 -0.72 14.20 10.92
N LYS A 7 -0.77 14.73 9.70
CA LYS A 7 -1.85 15.60 9.23
C LYS A 7 -3.10 14.84 8.78
N CYS A 8 -3.04 13.51 8.67
CA CYS A 8 -4.19 12.68 8.37
C CYS A 8 -5.15 12.63 9.57
N SER A 9 -6.38 13.10 9.38
CA SER A 9 -7.46 13.04 10.38
C SER A 9 -8.29 11.76 10.32
N LEU A 10 -7.90 10.79 9.48
CA LEU A 10 -8.67 9.56 9.19
C LEU A 10 -10.12 9.83 8.74
N CYS A 11 -10.36 10.95 8.04
CA CYS A 11 -11.69 11.34 7.56
C CYS A 11 -12.32 10.39 6.53
N GLY A 12 -11.52 9.56 5.85
CA GLY A 12 -12.02 8.57 4.89
C GLY A 12 -12.34 9.07 3.49
N LEU A 13 -12.11 10.35 3.18
CA LEU A 13 -12.31 10.88 1.82
C LEU A 13 -11.47 10.14 0.76
N CYS A 14 -10.29 9.65 1.13
CA CYS A 14 -9.47 8.82 0.26
C CYS A 14 -10.13 7.51 -0.17
N ASN A 15 -11.11 6.99 0.57
CA ASN A 15 -11.82 5.77 0.21
C ASN A 15 -12.78 5.98 -0.97
N LYS A 16 -13.27 7.20 -1.18
CA LYS A 16 -14.27 7.52 -2.21
C LYS A 16 -13.76 7.14 -3.60
N ASP A 17 -12.50 7.44 -3.89
CA ASP A 17 -11.93 7.27 -5.23
C ASP A 17 -11.04 6.02 -5.36
N SER A 18 -10.93 5.20 -4.31
CA SER A 18 -10.09 3.99 -4.34
C SER A 18 -10.75 2.84 -5.07
N VAL A 19 -10.10 2.34 -6.12
CA VAL A 19 -10.65 1.30 -7.00
C VAL A 19 -10.92 0.01 -6.22
N LEU A 20 -9.97 -0.43 -5.39
CA LEU A 20 -10.12 -1.67 -4.64
C LEU A 20 -11.20 -1.54 -3.56
N PHE A 21 -11.28 -0.39 -2.88
CA PHE A 21 -12.32 -0.19 -1.88
C PHE A 21 -13.71 -0.18 -2.50
N GLN A 22 -13.89 0.49 -3.64
CA GLN A 22 -15.16 0.51 -4.38
C GLN A 22 -15.56 -0.90 -4.83
N ALA A 23 -14.60 -1.73 -5.26
CA ALA A 23 -14.89 -3.10 -5.70
C ALA A 23 -15.22 -4.06 -4.54
N VAL A 24 -14.51 -3.94 -3.41
CA VAL A 24 -14.59 -4.93 -2.32
C VAL A 24 -15.52 -4.50 -1.18
N GLY A 25 -15.67 -3.19 -0.95
CA GLY A 25 -16.53 -2.62 0.10
C GLY A 25 -16.07 -2.91 1.54
N ARG A 26 -14.80 -3.32 1.74
CA ARG A 26 -14.25 -3.66 3.07
C ARG A 26 -13.22 -2.65 3.52
N GLU A 27 -13.35 -2.19 4.77
CA GLU A 27 -12.38 -1.24 5.35
C GLU A 27 -10.95 -1.79 5.38
N SER A 28 -10.77 -3.11 5.53
CA SER A 28 -9.45 -3.75 5.59
C SER A 28 -8.60 -3.62 4.31
N VAL A 29 -9.20 -3.20 3.20
CA VAL A 29 -8.49 -2.88 1.94
C VAL A 29 -8.51 -1.39 1.62
N ALA A 30 -9.13 -0.57 2.47
CA ALA A 30 -9.33 0.84 2.23
C ALA A 30 -8.04 1.65 2.45
N PRO A 31 -7.83 2.74 1.69
CA PRO A 31 -6.75 3.69 1.95
C PRO A 31 -6.73 4.21 3.39
N ARG A 32 -7.90 4.54 3.95
CA ARG A 32 -8.01 5.04 5.33
C ARG A 32 -7.46 4.03 6.34
N PHE A 33 -7.71 2.74 6.15
CA PHE A 33 -7.19 1.70 7.04
C PHE A 33 -5.66 1.59 6.96
N ALA A 34 -5.08 1.71 5.76
CA ALA A 34 -3.62 1.77 5.61
C ALA A 34 -3.02 2.98 6.36
N ALA A 35 -3.66 4.15 6.25
CA ALA A 35 -3.25 5.33 7.01
C ALA A 35 -3.36 5.11 8.54
N PHE A 36 -4.42 4.46 9.00
CA PHE A 36 -4.61 4.11 10.41
C PHE A 36 -3.48 3.21 10.92
N LEU A 37 -3.12 2.14 10.20
CA LEU A 37 -2.02 1.25 10.57
C LEU A 37 -0.69 2.02 10.71
N LEU A 38 -0.39 2.85 9.73
CA LEU A 38 0.84 3.64 9.71
C LEU A 38 0.89 4.69 10.83
N LEU A 39 -0.24 5.33 11.16
CA LEU A 39 -0.34 6.27 12.28
C LEU A 39 -0.14 5.59 13.65
N GLN A 40 -0.54 4.32 13.76
CA GLN A 40 -0.29 3.50 14.95
C GLN A 40 1.15 2.98 15.03
N GLY A 41 2.00 3.31 14.06
CA GLY A 41 3.36 2.75 13.95
C GLY A 41 3.37 1.25 13.66
N LYS A 42 2.26 0.69 13.16
CA LYS A 42 2.12 -0.73 12.86
C LYS A 42 2.40 -0.97 11.40
N GLU A 43 3.61 -1.39 11.09
CA GLU A 43 3.91 -1.96 9.78
C GLU A 43 3.40 -3.41 9.76
N ASP A 44 2.18 -3.60 9.24
CA ASP A 44 1.47 -4.88 9.18
C ASP A 44 1.40 -5.40 7.73
N ALA A 45 1.38 -6.72 7.54
CA ALA A 45 1.25 -7.34 6.22
C ALA A 45 -0.02 -6.91 5.45
N ALA A 46 -1.06 -6.42 6.14
CA ALA A 46 -2.22 -5.79 5.55
C ALA A 46 -1.87 -4.59 4.66
N LEU A 47 -0.71 -3.93 4.87
CA LEU A 47 -0.21 -2.89 3.97
C LEU A 47 0.01 -3.39 2.55
N PHE A 48 0.24 -4.69 2.32
CA PHE A 48 0.35 -5.27 0.98
C PHE A 48 -0.99 -5.33 0.23
N ARG A 49 -2.13 -5.18 0.91
CA ARG A 49 -3.46 -5.16 0.28
C ARG A 49 -3.80 -3.82 -0.37
N TYR A 50 -3.14 -2.74 0.04
CA TYR A 50 -3.31 -1.43 -0.58
C TYR A 50 -2.83 -1.46 -2.05
N VAL A 51 -3.50 -0.80 -3.00
CA VAL A 51 -3.19 -1.01 -4.43
C VAL A 51 -2.22 0.03 -5.00
N LEU A 52 -1.89 1.10 -4.25
CA LEU A 52 -1.07 2.21 -4.75
C LEU A 52 -1.65 2.82 -6.05
N ASP A 53 -2.96 3.06 -6.07
CA ASP A 53 -3.69 3.58 -7.23
C ASP A 53 -3.63 5.11 -7.37
N GLY A 54 -2.91 5.82 -6.50
CA GLY A 54 -2.81 7.29 -6.49
C GLY A 54 -4.06 8.03 -6.01
N SER A 55 -5.19 7.34 -5.82
CA SER A 55 -6.47 7.95 -5.48
C SER A 55 -6.40 8.71 -4.14
N ALA A 56 -5.74 8.11 -3.14
CA ALA A 56 -5.66 8.67 -1.80
C ALA A 56 -4.94 10.02 -1.77
N LYS A 57 -3.87 10.17 -2.56
CA LYS A 57 -3.13 11.44 -2.70
C LYS A 57 -3.99 12.52 -3.33
N LYS A 58 -4.74 12.18 -4.38
CA LYS A 58 -5.63 13.11 -5.10
C LYS A 58 -6.79 13.58 -4.24
N ALA A 59 -7.39 12.67 -3.45
CA ALA A 59 -8.57 12.95 -2.65
C ALA A 59 -8.28 13.52 -1.26
N CYS A 60 -7.02 13.51 -0.79
CA CYS A 60 -6.70 13.95 0.57
C CYS A 60 -6.77 15.48 0.71
N PRO A 61 -7.67 16.03 1.53
CA PRO A 61 -7.75 17.49 1.75
C PRO A 61 -6.54 18.04 2.48
N ALA A 62 -5.82 17.20 3.23
CA ALA A 62 -4.59 17.58 3.92
C ALA A 62 -3.33 17.43 3.03
N GLY A 63 -3.47 16.98 1.78
CA GLY A 63 -2.34 16.78 0.86
C GLY A 63 -1.39 15.65 1.25
N VAL A 64 -1.84 14.68 2.06
CA VAL A 64 -1.03 13.53 2.47
C VAL A 64 -0.82 12.59 1.29
N ASP A 65 0.44 12.32 0.97
CA ASP A 65 0.85 11.32 -0.02
C ASP A 65 0.90 9.93 0.61
N LEU A 66 -0.27 9.31 0.78
CA LEU A 66 -0.38 8.01 1.45
C LEU A 66 0.44 6.91 0.76
N ASP A 67 0.48 6.92 -0.58
CA ASP A 67 1.22 5.93 -1.38
C ASP A 67 2.69 5.92 -1.00
N ALA A 68 3.30 7.10 -0.88
CA ALA A 68 4.69 7.22 -0.44
C ALA A 68 4.92 6.66 0.97
N PHE A 69 3.97 6.83 1.90
CA PHE A 69 4.07 6.25 3.24
C PHE A 69 3.89 4.73 3.23
N VAL A 70 2.95 4.21 2.44
CA VAL A 70 2.73 2.76 2.31
C VAL A 70 3.95 2.07 1.68
N ILE A 71 4.57 2.66 0.65
CA ILE A 71 5.82 2.14 0.06
C ILE A 71 6.92 2.05 1.12
N ARG A 72 7.13 3.12 1.92
CA ARG A 72 8.10 3.08 3.03
C ARG A 72 7.76 2.00 4.06
N GLY A 73 6.50 1.85 4.43
CA GLY A 73 6.06 0.81 5.35
C GLY A 73 6.32 -0.61 4.82
N ARG A 74 6.05 -0.84 3.53
CA ARG A 74 6.34 -2.11 2.86
C ARG A 74 7.84 -2.41 2.80
N ASN A 75 8.69 -1.42 2.51
CA ASN A 75 10.13 -1.63 2.48
C ASN A 75 10.66 -2.08 3.85
N LYS A 76 10.19 -1.46 4.94
CA LYS A 76 10.53 -1.89 6.30
C LYS A 76 10.06 -3.30 6.62
N LEU A 77 8.91 -3.73 6.08
CA LEU A 77 8.43 -5.11 6.22
C LEU A 77 9.37 -6.08 5.51
N VAL A 78 9.76 -5.76 4.28
CA VAL A 78 10.69 -6.56 3.47
C VAL A 78 12.06 -6.65 4.15
N GLU A 79 12.59 -5.56 4.70
CA GLU A 79 13.84 -5.53 5.48
C GLU A 79 13.80 -6.48 6.70
N ARG A 80 12.61 -6.76 7.25
CA ARG A 80 12.38 -7.71 8.34
C ARG A 80 12.06 -9.13 7.86
N GLY A 81 12.16 -9.39 6.56
CA GLY A 81 11.82 -10.68 5.95
C GLY A 81 10.32 -10.94 5.76
N VAL A 82 9.46 -9.93 5.97
CA VAL A 82 8.02 -10.05 5.73
C VAL A 82 7.72 -9.74 4.27
N GLU A 83 7.63 -10.80 3.48
CA GLU A 83 7.33 -10.74 2.05
C GLU A 83 6.33 -11.83 1.63
N THR A 84 5.51 -11.55 0.63
CA THR A 84 4.56 -12.54 0.10
C THR A 84 5.28 -13.60 -0.74
N LYS A 85 4.73 -14.82 -0.81
CA LYS A 85 5.27 -15.86 -1.70
C LYS A 85 5.28 -15.41 -3.17
N ALA A 86 4.23 -14.70 -3.58
CA ALA A 86 4.09 -14.15 -4.92
C ALA A 86 5.20 -13.14 -5.25
N ASN A 87 5.48 -12.18 -4.36
CA ASN A 87 6.54 -11.20 -4.56
C ASN A 87 7.91 -11.87 -4.69
N ARG A 88 8.23 -12.83 -3.80
CA ARG A 88 9.48 -13.60 -3.89
C ARG A 88 9.63 -14.28 -5.25
N ARG A 89 8.57 -14.96 -5.71
CA ARG A 89 8.58 -15.62 -7.02
C ARG A 89 8.80 -14.62 -8.15
N MET A 90 8.05 -13.53 -8.17
CA MET A 90 8.16 -12.50 -9.21
C MET A 90 9.54 -11.84 -9.25
N ILE A 91 10.13 -11.54 -8.10
CA ILE A 91 11.48 -10.94 -8.02
C ILE A 91 12.54 -11.94 -8.49
N SER A 92 12.45 -13.20 -8.06
CA SER A 92 13.36 -14.24 -8.53
C SER A 92 13.25 -14.45 -10.04
N ALA A 93 12.03 -14.50 -10.58
CA ALA A 93 11.80 -14.62 -12.02
C ALA A 93 12.37 -13.41 -12.78
N ALA A 94 12.14 -12.19 -12.30
CA ALA A 94 12.70 -10.98 -12.91
C ALA A 94 14.23 -10.99 -12.94
N ARG A 95 14.89 -11.52 -11.89
CA ARG A 95 16.35 -11.64 -11.82
C ARG A 95 16.91 -12.71 -12.75
N LEU A 96 16.21 -13.84 -12.88
CA LEU A 96 16.68 -15.00 -13.66
C LEU A 96 16.38 -14.86 -15.16
N TYR A 97 15.20 -14.33 -15.49
CA TYR A 97 14.64 -14.36 -16.84
C TYR A 97 14.41 -12.96 -17.43
N GLY A 98 14.68 -11.89 -16.67
CA GLY A 98 14.41 -10.51 -17.10
C GLY A 98 12.92 -10.12 -17.08
N THR A 99 12.03 -11.01 -16.63
CA THR A 99 10.58 -10.77 -16.52
C THR A 99 10.01 -11.42 -15.25
N PRO A 100 9.09 -10.76 -14.54
CA PRO A 100 8.41 -11.36 -13.39
C PRO A 100 7.34 -12.39 -13.79
N TYR A 101 6.95 -12.40 -15.07
CA TYR A 101 5.92 -13.29 -15.60
C TYR A 101 6.58 -14.43 -16.35
N VAL A 102 6.67 -15.57 -15.67
CA VAL A 102 7.10 -16.84 -16.24
C VAL A 102 5.97 -17.84 -16.10
N GLU A 103 5.69 -18.57 -17.17
CA GLU A 103 4.77 -19.70 -17.15
C GLU A 103 5.35 -20.75 -16.18
N GLU A 104 4.51 -21.21 -15.26
CA GLU A 104 4.84 -22.39 -14.45
C GLU A 104 4.51 -23.61 -15.30
N GLU A 105 5.52 -24.42 -15.60
CA GLU A 105 5.35 -25.79 -16.10
C GLU A 105 4.76 -26.71 -15.03
#